data_AF-A0A365TAC0-F1
#
_entry.id   AF-A0A365TAC0-F1
#
_cell.length_a   1.000
_cell.length_b   1.000
_cell.length_c   1.000
_cell.angle_alpha   90.00
_cell.angle_beta   90.00
_cell.angle_gamma   90.00
#
_symmetry.space_group_name_H-M   'P 1'
#
loop_
_entity.id
_entity.type
_entity.pdbx_description
1 polymer ?
#
loop_
_entity_poly.entity_id
_entity_poly.type
_entity_poly.pdbx_seq_one_letter_code
_entity_poly.pdbx_strand_id
1 'polypeptide(L)' 'MSVSGWRRREDLEGGKQIRVWLGEDEDVELYIENLTYRDEGYAVYQYDVSADEWTTVAETDSKADAVERAIEWAESD' A
#
# COMPACT_ATOMS: atom_id res chain seq x y z
N MET A 1 8.50 -5.17 10.54
CA MET A 1 7.38 -6.12 10.50
C MET A 1 7.38 -6.75 9.13
N SER A 2 7.36 -8.06 9.02
CA SER A 2 7.16 -8.76 7.75
C SER A 2 5.81 -9.47 7.88
N VAL A 3 4.97 -9.36 6.85
CA VAL A 3 3.70 -10.09 6.79
C VAL A 3 4.00 -11.39 6.06
N SER A 4 3.61 -12.52 6.63
CA SER A 4 3.78 -13.83 6.00
C SER A 4 3.01 -13.84 4.69
N GLY A 5 3.62 -14.29 3.60
CA GLY A 5 2.98 -14.27 2.28
C GLY A 5 3.01 -12.95 1.53
N TRP A 6 3.72 -11.94 2.05
CA TRP A 6 3.84 -10.65 1.38
C TRP A 6 5.29 -10.17 1.30
N ARG A 7 5.68 -9.70 0.11
CA ARG A 7 7.01 -9.13 -0.14
C ARG A 7 6.94 -7.62 -0.21
N ARG A 8 7.81 -6.94 0.56
CA ARG A 8 7.94 -5.47 0.53
C ARG A 8 8.89 -5.03 -0.57
N ARG A 9 8.46 -4.04 -1.35
CA ARG A 9 9.28 -3.27 -2.29
C ARG A 9 9.11 -1.79 -2.00
N GLU A 10 10.19 -1.03 -2.04
CA GLU A 10 10.13 0.43 -2.05
C GLU A 10 10.37 0.88 -3.50
N ASP A 11 9.45 1.69 -4.01
CA ASP A 11 9.51 2.25 -5.36
C ASP A 11 9.39 3.78 -5.31
N LEU A 12 9.85 4.42 -6.38
CA LEU A 12 9.87 5.88 -6.54
C LEU A 12 9.23 6.21 -7.88
N GLU A 13 7.91 6.17 -7.94
CA GLU A 13 7.19 6.54 -9.14
C GLU A 13 6.91 8.05 -9.15
N GLY A 14 7.41 8.76 -10.16
CA GLY A 14 7.16 10.20 -10.33
C GLY A 14 7.65 11.08 -9.18
N GLY A 15 8.58 10.60 -8.34
CA GLY A 15 9.05 11.30 -7.14
C GLY A 15 8.19 11.09 -5.89
N LYS A 16 7.12 10.29 -5.97
CA LYS A 16 6.35 9.85 -4.81
C LYS A 16 7.03 8.63 -4.20
N GLN A 17 7.24 8.65 -2.89
CA GLN A 17 7.69 7.44 -2.21
C GLN A 17 6.51 6.48 -2.11
N ILE A 18 6.63 5.35 -2.79
CA ILE A 18 5.63 4.28 -2.78
C ILE A 18 6.21 3.09 -2.04
N ARG A 19 5.47 2.59 -1.05
CA ARG A 19 5.78 1.29 -0.43
C ARG A 19 4.77 0.28 -0.94
N VAL A 20 5.27 -0.74 -1.63
CA VAL A 20 4.47 -1.80 -2.21
C VAL A 20 4.59 -3.05 -1.35
N TRP A 21 3.47 -3.70 -1.05
CA TRP A 21 3.48 -5.12 -0.69
C TRP A 21 2.87 -5.92 -1.83
N LEU A 22 3.58 -6.97 -2.25
CA LEU A 22 3.10 -7.94 -3.23
C LEU A 22 2.68 -9.22 -2.51
N GLY A 23 1.45 -9.68 -2.74
CA GLY A 23 1.01 -11.01 -2.30
C GLY A 23 1.82 -12.11 -2.98
N GLU A 24 1.94 -13.28 -2.35
CA GLU A 24 2.66 -14.43 -2.92
C GLU A 24 2.06 -14.94 -4.23
N ASP A 25 0.73 -14.84 -4.36
CA ASP A 25 -0.02 -15.25 -5.55
C ASP A 25 0.01 -14.20 -6.68
N GLU A 26 0.63 -13.03 -6.45
CA GLU A 26 0.73 -11.90 -7.41
C GLU A 26 -0.63 -11.35 -7.90
N ASP A 27 -1.75 -11.80 -7.33
CA ASP A 27 -3.11 -11.34 -7.65
C ASP A 27 -3.48 -10.01 -6.99
N VAL A 28 -2.82 -9.67 -5.88
CA VAL A 28 -3.09 -8.44 -5.12
C VAL A 28 -1.80 -7.72 -4.75
N GLU A 29 -1.83 -6.41 -4.91
CA GLU A 29 -0.76 -5.51 -4.51
C GLU A 29 -1.31 -4.39 -3.61
N LEU A 30 -0.55 -4.02 -2.58
CA LEU A 30 -0.87 -2.87 -1.72
C LEU A 30 0.13 -1.76 -1.94
N TYR A 31 -0.35 -0.54 -2.15
CA TYR A 31 0.42 0.65 -2.41
C TYR A 31 0.21 1.68 -1.30
N ILE A 32 1.28 2.15 -0.67
CA ILE A 32 1.25 3.34 0.18
C ILE A 32 1.77 4.51 -0.64
N GLU A 33 0.89 5.45 -0.96
CA GLU A 33 1.27 6.71 -1.58
C GLU A 33 1.52 7.79 -0.53
N ASN A 34 2.64 8.51 -0.67
CA ASN A 34 2.88 9.74 0.07
C ASN A 34 2.19 10.92 -0.63
N LEU A 35 1.17 11.48 0.01
CA LEU A 35 0.37 12.63 -0.43
C LEU A 35 0.78 13.94 0.26
N THR A 36 1.87 13.97 1.02
CA THR A 36 2.28 15.18 1.76
C THR A 36 2.63 16.35 0.86
N TYR A 37 2.92 16.12 -0.42
CA TYR A 37 3.08 17.17 -1.44
C TYR A 37 1.79 17.97 -1.72
N ARG A 38 0.63 17.49 -1.25
CA ARG A 38 -0.66 18.17 -1.29
C ARG A 38 -1.21 18.53 0.10
N ASP A 39 -0.40 18.41 1.15
CA ASP A 39 -0.86 18.51 2.55
C ASP A 39 -1.96 17.47 2.91
N GLU A 40 -2.04 16.35 2.18
CA GLU A 40 -3.09 15.31 2.34
C GLU A 40 -2.60 14.05 3.07
N GLY A 41 -1.35 14.01 3.54
CA GLY A 41 -0.82 12.89 4.35
C GLY A 41 -0.38 11.69 3.52
N TYR A 42 -0.97 10.51 3.76
CA TYR A 42 -0.66 9.23 3.14
C TYR A 42 -1.96 8.48 2.80
N ALA A 43 -1.94 7.72 1.71
CA ALA A 43 -3.05 6.85 1.33
C ALA A 43 -2.57 5.42 1.09
N VAL A 44 -3.43 4.46 1.39
CA VAL A 44 -3.23 3.04 1.15
C VAL A 44 -4.23 2.61 0.09
N TYR A 45 -3.72 2.04 -1.00
CA TYR A 45 -4.51 1.49 -2.07
C TYR A 45 -4.25 0.00 -2.21
N GLN A 46 -5.29 -0.74 -2.57
CA GLN A 46 -5.19 -2.10 -3.05
C GLN A 46 -5.39 -2.08 -4.56
N TYR A 47 -4.52 -2.78 -5.26
CA TYR A 47 -4.66 -3.06 -6.68
C TYR A 47 -4.96 -4.54 -6.85
N ASP A 48 -6.08 -4.85 -7.48
CA ASP A 48 -6.45 -6.19 -7.90
C ASP A 48 -5.90 -6.42 -9.31
N VAL A 49 -4.87 -7.26 -9.42
CA VAL A 49 -4.17 -7.52 -10.68
C VAL A 49 -5.06 -8.31 -11.64
N SER A 50 -5.91 -9.19 -11.10
CA SER A 50 -6.83 -10.02 -11.87
C SER A 50 -8.01 -9.22 -12.46
N ALA A 51 -8.49 -8.21 -11.74
CA ALA A 51 -9.60 -7.34 -12.14
C ALA A 51 -9.16 -6.01 -12.77
N ASP A 52 -7.86 -5.67 -12.73
CA ASP A 52 -7.31 -4.37 -13.15
C ASP A 52 -8.00 -3.19 -12.44
N GLU A 53 -8.29 -3.36 -11.14
CA GLU A 53 -9.09 -2.41 -10.34
C GLU A 53 -8.32 -1.87 -9.14
N TRP A 54 -8.55 -0.59 -8.84
CA TRP A 54 -7.98 0.11 -7.68
C TRP A 54 -9.05 0.36 -6.63
N THR A 55 -8.74 -0.03 -5.39
CA THR A 55 -9.58 0.22 -4.21
C THR A 55 -8.82 1.02 -3.17
N THR A 56 -9.44 2.08 -2.61
CA THR A 56 -8.88 2.79 -1.47
C THR A 56 -9.12 2.01 -0.19
N VAL A 57 -8.05 1.65 0.51
CA VAL A 57 -8.10 0.91 1.78
C VAL A 57 -8.17 1.88 2.96
N ALA A 58 -7.32 2.90 2.96
CA ALA A 58 -7.25 3.87 4.05
C ALA A 58 -6.57 5.19 3.62
N GLU A 59 -6.89 6.27 4.33
CA GLU A 59 -6.20 7.56 4.25
C GLU A 59 -5.76 7.94 5.68
N THR A 60 -4.51 8.38 5.84
CA THR A 60 -3.91 8.65 7.15
C THR A 60 -2.99 9.87 7.09
N ASP A 61 -2.85 10.59 8.20
CA ASP A 61 -1.96 11.75 8.26
C ASP A 61 -0.47 11.34 8.37
N SER A 62 -0.18 10.10 8.74
CA SER A 62 1.16 9.62 9.07
C SER A 62 1.52 8.32 8.35
N LYS A 63 2.79 8.22 7.93
CA LYS A 63 3.35 7.02 7.29
C LYS A 63 3.23 5.78 8.17
N ALA A 64 3.37 5.94 9.49
CA ALA A 64 3.28 4.84 10.43
C ALA A 64 1.87 4.22 10.40
N ASP A 65 0.83 5.04 10.50
CA ASP A 65 -0.56 4.62 10.38
C ASP A 65 -0.87 3.99 9.02
N ALA A 66 -0.39 4.56 7.92
CA ALA A 66 -0.59 3.95 6.59
C ALA A 66 0.06 2.57 6.49
N VAL A 67 1.25 2.40 7.08
CA VAL A 67 1.94 1.11 7.13
C VAL A 67 1.20 0.11 8.00
N GLU A 68 0.66 0.54 9.13
CA GLU A 68 -0.15 -0.30 10.01
C GLU A 68 -1.42 -0.78 9.28
N ARG A 69 -2.15 0.14 8.64
CA ARG A 69 -3.36 -0.19 7.87
C ARG A 69 -3.12 -1.15 6.73
N ALA A 70 -2.01 -1.00 6.00
CA ALA A 70 -1.65 -1.93 4.95
C ALA A 70 -1.30 -3.32 5.49
N ILE A 71 -0.66 -3.41 6.66
CA ILE A 71 -0.39 -4.69 7.33
C ILE A 71 -1.70 -5.33 7.79
N GLU A 72 -2.58 -4.58 8.45
CA GLU A 72 -3.87 -5.09 8.92
C GLU A 72 -4.73 -5.62 7.77
N TRP A 73 -4.72 -4.95 6.62
CA TRP A 73 -5.41 -5.43 5.42
C TRP A 73 -4.79 -6.75 4.92
N ALA A 74 -3.46 -6.78 4.78
CA ALA A 74 -2.72 -7.95 4.28
C ALA A 74 -2.82 -9.18 5.20
N GLU A 75 -3.09 -9.00 6.50
CA GLU A 75 -3.33 -10.09 7.45
C GLU A 75 -4.79 -10.55 7.50
N SER A 76 -5.72 -9.77 6.92
CA SER A 76 -7.15 -10.07 6.93
C SER A 76 -7.65 -10.75 5.65
N ASP A 77 -6.84 -10.76 4.59
CA ASP A 77 -7.07 -11.46 3.31
C ASP A 77 -6.58 -12.92 3.39
#